data_AF-A0AAQ3MJR1-F1
#
_entry.id   AF-A0AAQ3MJR1-F1
#
_cell.length_a   1.000
_cell.length_b   1.000
_cell.length_c   1.000
_cell.angle_alpha   90.00
_cell.angle_beta   90.00
_cell.angle_gamma   90.00
#
_symmetry.space_group_name_H-M   'P 1'
#
loop_
_entity.id
_entity.type
_entity.pdbx_description
1 polymer ?
#
loop_
_entity_poly.entity_id
_entity_poly.type
_entity_poly.pdbx_seq_one_letter_code
_entity_poly.pdbx_strand_id
1 'polypeptide(L)'
;MGSSSSYSSFSSSSSSSSALSSSSSSSSTVNNPTCMQCNSNITTLVTGWPLGDGNVAQLCHRCGIFYQEGTFCETFHRNSTGWLECAVCLKKLHTNCIVSRSEVHFTLFGRLCCKVCATKLIRR
;
A
#
# COMPACT_ATOMS: atom_id res chain seq x y z
N MET A 1 14.28 49.91 21.41
CA MET A 1 13.29 51.00 21.27
C MET A 1 12.56 50.76 19.96
N GLY A 2 11.22 50.72 19.98
CA GLY A 2 10.42 50.60 18.76
C GLY A 2 9.45 49.43 18.74
N SER A 3 8.45 49.47 19.63
CA SER A 3 7.16 48.80 19.45
C SER A 3 6.46 49.33 18.18
N SER A 4 5.61 48.54 17.53
CA SER A 4 4.24 48.94 17.16
C SER A 4 3.48 47.83 16.43
N SER A 5 2.26 47.63 16.91
CA SER A 5 1.24 46.66 16.49
C SER A 5 0.33 47.22 15.39
N SER A 6 -0.59 46.34 14.93
CA SER A 6 -1.91 46.63 14.32
C SER A 6 -1.88 46.82 12.80
N TYR A 7 -2.85 46.42 11.97
CA TYR A 7 -4.25 46.00 12.14
C TYR A 7 -4.69 45.29 10.84
N SER A 8 -5.73 44.46 10.93
CA SER A 8 -6.42 43.79 9.83
C SER A 8 -7.26 44.75 8.97
N SER A 9 -7.32 44.51 7.66
CA SER A 9 -8.38 45.03 6.79
C SER A 9 -8.91 43.92 5.88
N PHE A 10 -10.20 43.66 6.06
CA PHE A 10 -11.11 42.89 5.22
C PHE A 10 -11.46 43.73 3.97
N SER A 11 -11.52 43.10 2.81
CA SER A 11 -12.21 43.65 1.64
C SER A 11 -12.91 42.52 0.91
N SER A 12 -14.24 42.50 1.03
CA SER A 12 -15.15 41.69 0.24
C SER A 12 -15.38 42.37 -1.12
N SER A 13 -15.23 41.63 -2.21
CA SER A 13 -15.73 42.05 -3.52
C SER A 13 -16.43 40.87 -4.18
N SER A 14 -17.74 41.05 -4.40
CA SER A 14 -18.66 40.08 -4.95
C SER A 14 -18.58 40.01 -6.49
N SER A 15 -18.57 38.77 -6.98
CA SER A 15 -19.25 38.22 -8.16
C SER A 15 -19.21 38.94 -9.51
N SER A 16 -18.58 38.29 -10.50
CA SER A 16 -19.10 38.23 -11.87
C SER A 16 -18.76 36.86 -12.47
N SER A 17 -19.76 35.97 -12.47
CA SER A 17 -19.66 34.62 -13.04
C SER A 17 -19.92 34.68 -14.55
N SER A 18 -18.86 34.66 -15.36
CA SER A 18 -18.97 34.38 -16.79
C SER A 18 -18.58 32.92 -17.02
N ALA A 19 -19.60 32.05 -17.07
CA ALA A 19 -19.47 30.66 -17.43
C ALA A 19 -19.07 30.54 -18.91
N LEU A 20 -17.77 30.36 -19.16
CA LEU A 20 -17.27 29.89 -20.44
C LEU A 20 -17.27 28.36 -20.40
N SER A 21 -18.32 27.79 -21.00
CA SER A 21 -18.51 26.37 -21.27
C SER A 21 -17.31 25.83 -22.03
N SER A 22 -16.34 25.31 -21.30
CA SER A 22 -15.23 24.55 -21.87
C SER A 22 -15.75 23.14 -22.11
N SER A 23 -16.16 22.89 -23.34
CA SER A 23 -16.53 21.59 -23.88
C SER A 23 -15.40 20.60 -23.57
N SER A 24 -15.60 19.79 -22.53
CA SER A 24 -14.67 18.73 -22.17
C SER A 24 -14.91 17.56 -23.11
N SER A 25 -14.36 17.66 -24.32
CA SER A 25 -14.33 16.59 -25.29
C SER A 25 -13.45 15.45 -24.76
N SER A 26 -14.13 14.41 -24.29
CA SER A 26 -13.74 13.02 -24.09
C SER A 26 -12.28 12.64 -24.30
N SER A 27 -11.67 12.07 -23.27
CA SER A 27 -10.94 10.83 -23.44
C SER A 27 -11.41 9.87 -22.37
N SER A 28 -12.42 9.08 -22.70
CA SER A 28 -12.66 7.81 -22.03
C SER A 28 -11.43 6.94 -22.32
N THR A 29 -10.35 7.18 -21.58
CA THR A 29 -9.23 6.26 -21.57
C THR A 29 -9.83 4.93 -21.18
N VAL A 30 -9.74 3.96 -22.09
CA VAL A 30 -10.04 2.57 -21.74
C VAL A 30 -8.99 2.24 -20.69
N ASN A 31 -9.37 2.31 -19.43
CA ASN A 31 -8.51 2.03 -18.29
C ASN A 31 -8.20 0.54 -18.35
N ASN A 32 -7.20 0.15 -19.14
CA ASN A 32 -6.80 -1.24 -19.15
C ASN A 32 -6.29 -1.58 -17.75
N PRO A 33 -6.60 -2.78 -17.23
CA PRO A 33 -6.18 -3.14 -15.90
C PRO A 33 -4.65 -3.07 -15.79
N THR A 34 -4.15 -2.41 -14.74
CA THR A 34 -2.73 -2.31 -14.47
C THR A 34 -2.34 -3.09 -13.22
N CYS A 35 -1.16 -3.70 -13.26
CA CYS A 35 -0.58 -4.34 -12.08
C CYS A 35 -0.21 -3.28 -11.04
N MET A 36 -0.68 -3.44 -9.81
CA MET A 36 -0.40 -2.50 -8.73
C MET A 36 1.08 -2.40 -8.34
N GLN A 37 1.91 -3.39 -8.68
CA GLN A 37 3.34 -3.41 -8.33
C GLN A 37 4.24 -2.83 -9.41
N CYS A 38 4.03 -3.21 -10.67
CA CYS A 38 4.93 -2.85 -11.77
C CYS A 38 4.29 -1.92 -12.82
N ASN A 39 3.04 -1.52 -12.59
CA ASN A 39 2.23 -0.67 -13.46
C ASN A 39 2.12 -1.16 -14.92
N SER A 40 2.37 -2.46 -15.14
CA SER A 40 2.26 -3.06 -16.47
C SER A 40 0.79 -3.18 -16.86
N ASN A 41 0.49 -2.76 -18.08
CA ASN A 41 -0.80 -2.91 -18.72
C ASN A 41 -1.01 -4.39 -19.09
N ILE A 42 -2.07 -5.01 -18.58
CA ILE A 42 -2.32 -6.45 -18.74
C ILE A 42 -3.82 -6.70 -18.95
N THR A 43 -4.16 -7.76 -19.68
CA THR A 43 -5.56 -8.18 -19.88
C THR A 43 -6.08 -9.08 -18.76
N THR A 44 -5.19 -9.76 -18.02
CA THR A 44 -5.57 -10.67 -16.93
C THR A 44 -4.80 -10.34 -15.65
N LEU A 45 -5.55 -10.21 -14.55
CA LEU A 45 -5.03 -9.93 -13.22
C LEU A 45 -5.28 -11.12 -12.30
N VAL A 46 -4.37 -11.29 -11.34
CA VAL A 46 -4.50 -12.23 -10.23
C VAL A 46 -4.62 -11.45 -8.92
N THR A 47 -5.29 -12.06 -7.95
CA THR A 47 -5.55 -11.44 -6.65
C THR A 47 -4.33 -11.48 -5.74
N GLY A 48 -4.11 -10.38 -5.02
CA GLY A 48 -3.01 -10.17 -4.09
C GLY A 48 -3.48 -10.06 -2.64
N TRP A 49 -2.86 -9.14 -1.88
CA TRP A 49 -3.21 -8.89 -0.48
C TRP A 49 -4.52 -8.12 -0.33
N PRO A 50 -5.24 -8.27 0.79
CA PRO A 50 -6.40 -7.45 1.09
C PRO A 50 -5.99 -6.00 1.32
N LEU A 51 -6.79 -5.08 0.79
CA LEU A 51 -6.70 -3.64 1.02
C LEU A 51 -7.61 -3.24 2.20
N GLY A 52 -7.39 -2.02 2.71
CA GLY A 52 -8.17 -1.48 3.83
C GLY A 52 -9.63 -1.18 3.51
N ASP A 53 -9.98 -1.10 2.22
CA ASP A 53 -11.33 -0.85 1.71
C ASP A 53 -12.15 -2.14 1.49
N GLY A 54 -11.59 -3.30 1.84
CA GLY A 54 -12.22 -4.61 1.63
C GLY A 54 -11.99 -5.21 0.23
N ASN A 55 -11.33 -4.47 -0.67
CA ASN A 55 -10.90 -5.00 -1.96
C ASN A 55 -9.62 -5.83 -1.83
N VAL A 56 -9.21 -6.47 -2.93
CA VAL A 56 -7.95 -7.22 -3.03
C VAL A 56 -7.06 -6.64 -4.11
N ALA A 57 -5.75 -6.66 -3.87
CA ALA A 57 -4.77 -6.08 -4.76
C ALA A 57 -4.79 -6.82 -6.10
N GLN A 58 -4.64 -6.09 -7.20
CA GLN A 58 -4.62 -6.65 -8.53
C GLN A 58 -3.19 -6.69 -9.05
N LEU A 59 -2.69 -7.89 -9.32
CA LEU A 59 -1.31 -8.14 -9.72
C LEU A 59 -1.28 -8.80 -11.11
N CYS A 60 -0.23 -8.54 -11.88
CA CYS A 60 0.06 -9.40 -13.03
C CYS A 60 0.52 -10.78 -12.54
N HIS A 61 0.48 -11.78 -13.42
CA HIS A 61 0.86 -13.16 -13.10
C HIS A 61 2.25 -13.26 -12.42
N ARG A 62 3.25 -12.53 -12.93
CA ARG A 62 4.61 -12.53 -12.36
C ARG A 62 4.65 -12.02 -10.92
N CYS A 63 4.01 -10.90 -10.64
CA CYS A 63 3.95 -10.33 -9.28
C CYS A 63 3.11 -11.22 -8.35
N GLY A 64 2.06 -11.84 -8.87
CA GLY A 64 1.23 -12.79 -8.15
C GLY A 64 1.97 -14.04 -7.68
N ILE A 65 2.87 -14.60 -8.50
CA ILE A 65 3.70 -15.76 -8.09
C ILE A 65 4.51 -15.43 -6.84
N PHE A 66 5.24 -14.31 -6.83
CA PHE A 66 6.03 -13.91 -5.66
C PHE A 66 5.16 -13.66 -4.41
N TYR A 67 3.95 -13.14 -4.61
CA TYR A 67 2.98 -12.98 -3.52
C TYR A 67 2.53 -14.33 -2.96
N GLN A 68 2.16 -15.27 -3.82
CA GLN A 68 1.68 -16.60 -3.43
C GLN A 68 2.76 -17.44 -2.74
N GLU A 69 4.02 -17.31 -3.15
CA GLU A 69 5.16 -17.98 -2.53
C GLU A 69 5.64 -17.33 -1.22
N GLY A 70 5.11 -16.16 -0.85
CA GLY A 70 5.54 -15.43 0.34
C GLY A 70 6.97 -14.86 0.22
N THR A 71 7.41 -14.57 -0.99
CA THR A 71 8.73 -13.99 -1.34
C THR A 71 8.62 -12.58 -1.91
N PHE A 72 7.41 -12.01 -1.99
CA PHE A 72 7.14 -10.70 -2.56
C PHE A 72 7.97 -9.59 -1.92
N CYS A 73 7.93 -9.46 -0.60
CA CYS A 73 8.69 -8.40 0.07
C CYS A 73 10.20 -8.60 -0.08
N GLU A 74 10.69 -9.86 -0.08
CA GLU A 74 12.12 -10.14 -0.27
C GLU A 74 12.59 -9.74 -1.66
N THR A 75 11.68 -9.78 -2.64
CA THR A 75 11.95 -9.43 -4.03
C THR A 75 11.82 -7.93 -4.28
N PHE A 76 10.72 -7.31 -3.85
CA PHE A 76 10.37 -5.93 -4.22
C PHE A 76 10.68 -4.90 -3.13
N HIS A 77 10.81 -5.31 -1.86
CA HIS A 77 11.01 -4.43 -0.71
C HIS A 77 12.31 -4.75 0.06
N ARG A 78 13.28 -5.41 -0.57
CA ARG A 78 14.53 -5.86 0.07
C ARG A 78 15.29 -4.75 0.81
N ASN A 79 15.25 -3.54 0.26
CA ASN A 79 15.95 -2.36 0.80
C ASN A 79 15.05 -1.45 1.65
N SER A 80 13.79 -1.84 1.88
CA SER A 80 12.90 -1.12 2.79
C SER A 80 13.32 -1.31 4.25
N THR A 81 12.86 -0.46 5.14
CA THR A 81 13.05 -0.62 6.60
C THR A 81 12.00 -1.57 7.19
N GLY A 82 12.11 -1.92 8.47
CA GLY A 82 11.09 -2.77 9.13
C GLY A 82 11.22 -4.26 8.84
N TRP A 83 12.42 -4.72 8.51
CA TRP A 83 12.76 -6.14 8.47
C TRP A 83 13.15 -6.64 9.85
N LEU A 84 12.54 -7.74 10.26
CA LEU A 84 12.84 -8.46 11.48
C LEU A 84 12.98 -9.95 11.15
N GLU A 85 13.53 -10.72 12.09
CA GLU A 85 13.74 -12.16 11.89
C GLU A 85 12.71 -12.97 12.65
N CYS A 86 12.25 -14.07 12.04
CA CYS A 86 11.45 -15.08 12.72
C CYS A 86 12.25 -15.67 13.88
N ALA A 87 11.68 -15.66 15.09
CA ALA A 87 12.33 -16.14 16.29
C ALA A 87 12.62 -17.66 16.31
N VAL A 88 12.12 -18.42 15.32
CA VAL A 88 12.28 -19.87 15.21
C VAL A 88 13.19 -20.27 14.05
N CYS A 89 12.92 -19.77 12.85
CA CYS A 89 13.64 -20.17 11.63
C CYS A 89 14.55 -19.08 11.05
N LEU A 90 14.64 -17.91 11.69
CA LEU A 90 15.44 -16.76 11.26
C LEU A 90 15.09 -16.21 9.86
N LYS A 91 14.00 -16.66 9.23
CA LYS A 91 13.49 -16.06 7.98
C LYS A 91 13.23 -14.56 8.20
N LYS A 92 13.63 -13.73 7.24
CA LYS A 92 13.35 -12.29 7.25
C LYS A 92 11.87 -12.02 6.99
N LEU A 93 11.29 -11.15 7.81
CA LEU A 93 9.88 -10.80 7.82
C LEU A 93 9.77 -9.28 7.78
N HIS A 94 9.02 -8.76 6.82
CA HIS A 94 8.78 -7.32 6.69
C HIS A 94 7.56 -6.96 7.53
N THR A 95 7.74 -6.34 8.70
CA THR A 95 6.69 -6.27 9.74
C THR A 95 5.79 -5.05 9.66
N ASN A 96 6.09 -4.09 8.78
CA ASN A 96 5.29 -2.88 8.61
C ASN A 96 4.84 -2.69 7.15
N CYS A 97 4.57 -3.80 6.46
CA CYS A 97 4.14 -3.80 5.07
C CYS A 97 2.80 -4.51 4.94
N ILE A 98 1.82 -3.85 4.28
CA ILE A 98 0.49 -4.41 4.07
C ILE A 98 0.53 -5.77 3.35
N VAL A 99 1.50 -5.93 2.44
CA VAL A 99 1.68 -7.14 1.63
C VAL A 99 1.99 -8.37 2.48
N SER A 100 2.83 -8.22 3.50
CA SER A 100 3.30 -9.31 4.36
C SER A 100 2.47 -9.50 5.63
N ARG A 101 1.36 -8.76 5.81
CA ARG A 101 0.52 -8.87 7.02
C ARG A 101 0.03 -10.28 7.29
N SER A 102 -0.26 -11.06 6.24
CA SER A 102 -0.72 -12.45 6.36
C SER A 102 0.41 -13.44 6.72
N GLU A 103 1.66 -13.07 6.46
CA GLU A 103 2.85 -13.93 6.64
C GLU A 103 3.50 -13.76 8.03
N VAL A 104 3.20 -12.66 8.72
CA VAL A 104 3.78 -12.28 10.01
C VAL A 104 2.77 -12.54 11.13
N HIS A 105 3.18 -13.26 12.17
CA HIS A 105 2.36 -13.53 13.36
C HIS A 105 3.13 -13.20 14.64
N PHE A 106 2.50 -12.49 15.56
CA PHE A 106 3.04 -12.25 16.89
C PHE A 106 2.63 -13.40 17.80
N THR A 107 3.62 -14.01 18.47
CA THR A 107 3.38 -15.08 19.44
C THR A 107 3.16 -14.51 20.84
N LEU A 108 2.57 -15.32 21.74
CA LEU A 108 2.23 -14.96 23.11
C LEU A 108 3.40 -14.41 23.96
N PHE A 109 4.65 -14.68 23.57
CA PHE A 109 5.84 -14.16 24.25
C PHE A 109 6.42 -12.89 23.62
N GLY A 110 5.63 -12.18 22.81
CA GLY A 110 6.06 -10.96 22.12
C GLY A 110 7.09 -11.19 21.01
N ARG A 111 7.35 -12.46 20.66
CA ARG A 111 8.28 -12.81 19.58
C ARG A 111 7.58 -12.84 18.24
N LEU A 112 8.26 -12.31 17.24
CA LEU A 112 7.83 -12.35 15.85
C LEU A 112 8.07 -13.74 15.25
N CYS A 113 7.05 -14.35 14.68
CA CYS A 113 7.15 -15.63 13.99
C CYS A 113 6.53 -15.56 12.60
N CYS A 114 7.10 -16.32 11.66
CA CYS A 114 6.44 -16.53 10.38
C CYS A 114 5.20 -17.42 10.58
N LYS A 115 4.21 -17.29 9.69
CA LYS A 115 2.96 -18.07 9.70
C LYS A 115 3.18 -19.58 9.87
N VAL A 116 4.18 -20.14 9.19
CA VAL A 116 4.51 -21.57 9.25
C VAL A 116 4.97 -21.98 10.66
N CYS A 117 5.89 -21.22 11.26
CA CYS A 117 6.37 -21.49 12.62
C CYS A 117 5.28 -21.25 13.66
N ALA A 118 4.49 -20.18 13.52
CA ALA A 118 3.38 -19.88 14.42
C ALA A 118 2.35 -21.02 14.44
N THR A 119 1.98 -21.55 13.27
CA THR A 119 1.05 -22.68 13.16
C THR A 119 1.57 -23.94 13.85
N LYS A 120 2.89 -24.19 13.80
CA LYS A 120 3.52 -25.32 14.51
C LYS A 120 3.54 -25.16 16.02
N LEU A 121 3.54 -23.91 16.52
CA LEU A 121 3.53 -23.61 17.96
C LEU A 121 2.12 -23.64 18.55
N ILE A 122 1.09 -23.28 17.78
CA ILE A 122 -0.32 -23.29 18.23
C ILE A 122 -0.89 -24.72 18.31
N ARG A 123 -0.37 -25.65 17.50
CA ARG A 123 -0.82 -27.06 17.49
C ARG A 123 -0.13 -27.97 18.50
N ARG A 124 0.66 -27.42 19.41
CA ARG A 124 1.29 -28.15 20.53
C ARG A 124 0.57 -27.81 21.81
#